data_AF-A0A951KDN2-F1
#
_entry.id   AF-A0A951KDN2-F1
#
_cell.length_a   1.000
_cell.length_b   1.000
_cell.length_c   1.000
_cell.angle_alpha   90.00
_cell.angle_beta   90.00
_cell.angle_gamma   90.00
#
_symmetry.space_group_name_H-M   'P 1'
#
loop_
_entity.id
_entity.type
_entity.pdbx_description
1 polymer ?
#
loop_
_entity_poly.entity_id
_entity_poly.type
_entity_poly.pdbx_seq_one_letter_code
_entity_poly.pdbx_strand_id
1 'polypeptide(L)'
;MTRQSQPTVKSGARRWFRFGPGLLLAIIASAIVWQRQPLRAPARTVPEAADYLKSSSQAKDGAEFVPAFSTAPDPDWLLSQRTALALNAEQTRKMESLRARWQRETRASRAMLARASEQFERDMKSIKERAITLPELQERATSVTELSRQLAQARRAWWSEASGLLSVEQRQRAEREWARRFLAPPPRAKKTGDTK
;
A
#
# COMPACT_ATOMS: atom_id res chain seq x y z
N MET A 1 -22.76 -65.22 -11.25
CA MET A 1 -23.65 -64.09 -10.92
C MET A 1 -22.81 -62.99 -10.27
N THR A 2 -22.07 -62.26 -11.10
CA THR A 2 -22.25 -60.84 -11.51
C THR A 2 -21.67 -59.84 -10.50
N ARG A 3 -20.36 -59.58 -10.68
CA ARG A 3 -19.58 -58.52 -10.04
C ARG A 3 -20.01 -57.18 -10.67
N GLN A 4 -20.64 -56.30 -9.88
CA GLN A 4 -20.93 -54.93 -10.30
C GLN A 4 -19.68 -54.06 -10.10
N SER A 5 -19.09 -53.63 -11.21
CA SER A 5 -18.04 -52.62 -11.25
C SER A 5 -18.68 -51.23 -11.15
N GLN A 6 -18.35 -50.45 -10.12
CA GLN A 6 -18.72 -49.02 -10.08
C GLN A 6 -17.75 -48.19 -10.93
N PRO A 7 -18.24 -47.25 -11.76
CA PRO A 7 -17.39 -46.31 -12.47
C PRO A 7 -16.91 -45.19 -11.54
N THR A 8 -15.59 -44.99 -11.48
CA THR A 8 -14.98 -43.83 -10.81
C THR A 8 -15.01 -42.61 -11.74
N VAL A 9 -15.91 -41.66 -11.48
CA VAL A 9 -15.93 -40.37 -12.16
C VAL A 9 -14.81 -39.51 -11.57
N LYS A 10 -13.70 -39.36 -12.32
CA LYS A 10 -12.63 -38.40 -11.99
C LYS A 10 -13.09 -36.99 -12.36
N SER A 11 -13.68 -36.29 -11.41
CA SER A 11 -14.01 -34.87 -11.51
C SER A 11 -12.73 -34.04 -11.55
N GLY A 12 -12.34 -33.59 -12.74
CA GLY A 12 -11.25 -32.63 -12.95
C GLY A 12 -11.59 -31.29 -12.31
N ALA A 13 -11.03 -31.02 -11.13
CA ALA A 13 -11.13 -29.74 -10.47
C ALA A 13 -10.41 -28.67 -11.31
N ARG A 14 -11.18 -27.85 -12.05
CA ARG A 14 -10.67 -26.61 -12.65
C ARG A 14 -10.25 -25.69 -11.50
N ARG A 15 -8.93 -25.58 -11.29
CA ARG A 15 -8.32 -24.61 -10.36
C ARG A 15 -8.67 -23.20 -10.84
N TRP A 16 -9.73 -22.62 -10.27
CA TRP A 16 -9.95 -21.18 -10.29
C TRP A 16 -8.78 -20.50 -9.58
N PHE A 17 -7.93 -19.85 -10.36
CA PHE A 17 -6.90 -18.95 -9.85
C PHE A 17 -7.60 -17.82 -9.09
N ARG A 18 -7.52 -17.87 -7.75
CA ARG A 18 -7.87 -16.77 -6.86
C ARG A 18 -6.82 -15.66 -7.04
N PHE A 19 -7.02 -14.83 -8.04
CA PHE A 19 -6.30 -13.56 -8.16
C PHE A 19 -6.68 -12.69 -6.96
N GLY A 20 -5.73 -12.54 -6.03
CA GLY A 20 -5.92 -11.68 -4.86
C GLY A 20 -5.98 -10.20 -5.27
N PRO A 21 -6.63 -9.36 -4.47
CA PRO A 21 -6.85 -7.93 -4.78
C PRO A 21 -5.55 -7.16 -5.06
N GLY A 22 -4.42 -7.61 -4.49
CA GLY A 22 -3.11 -7.01 -4.75
C GLY A 22 -2.62 -7.14 -6.19
N LEU A 23 -2.94 -8.22 -6.91
CA LEU A 23 -2.49 -8.39 -8.30
C LEU A 23 -3.29 -7.46 -9.25
N LEU A 24 -4.58 -7.30 -8.99
CA LEU A 24 -5.44 -6.43 -9.80
C LEU A 24 -5.06 -4.95 -9.64
N LEU A 25 -4.72 -4.52 -8.43
CA LEU A 25 -4.16 -3.19 -8.19
C LEU A 25 -2.81 -2.99 -8.91
N ALA A 26 -1.95 -4.02 -8.93
CA ALA A 26 -0.68 -3.95 -9.65
C ALA A 26 -0.86 -3.85 -11.18
N ILE A 27 -1.84 -4.56 -11.76
CA ILE A 27 -2.14 -4.50 -13.19
C ILE A 27 -2.68 -3.11 -13.57
N ILE A 28 -3.62 -2.55 -12.79
CA ILE A 28 -4.18 -1.22 -13.04
C ILE A 28 -3.10 -0.14 -12.89
N ALA A 29 -2.25 -0.22 -11.86
CA ALA A 29 -1.13 0.70 -11.69
C ALA A 29 -0.12 0.62 -12.85
N SER A 30 0.14 -0.58 -13.38
CA SER A 30 1.03 -0.79 -14.53
C SER A 30 0.48 -0.19 -15.83
N ALA A 31 -0.84 -0.25 -16.05
CA ALA A 31 -1.47 0.33 -17.24
C ALA A 31 -1.38 1.88 -17.26
N ILE A 32 -1.50 2.52 -16.10
CA ILE A 32 -1.44 3.99 -15.95
C ILE A 32 -0.03 4.53 -16.27
N VAL A 33 1.02 3.79 -15.93
CA VAL A 33 2.41 4.19 -16.23
C VAL A 33 2.68 4.14 -17.74
N TRP A 34 2.07 3.19 -18.46
CA TRP A 34 2.29 3.02 -19.91
C TRP A 34 1.55 4.04 -20.76
N GLN A 35 0.35 4.47 -20.35
CA GLN A 35 -0.42 5.50 -21.07
C GLN A 35 0.17 6.91 -21.00
N ARG A 36 1.16 7.17 -20.14
CA ARG A 36 1.77 8.49 -19.94
C ARG A 36 3.10 8.70 -20.64
N GLN A 37 3.58 7.78 -21.47
CA GLN A 37 4.78 7.99 -22.28
C GLN A 37 4.41 8.50 -23.68
N PRO A 38 4.59 9.80 -23.99
CA PRO A 38 4.61 10.24 -25.37
C PRO A 38 5.85 9.64 -26.05
N LEU A 39 5.64 8.88 -27.11
CA LEU A 39 6.69 8.42 -28.03
C LEU A 39 7.39 9.67 -28.62
N ARG A 40 8.47 10.11 -27.99
CA ARG A 40 9.36 11.14 -28.54
C ARG A 40 10.27 10.49 -29.58
N ALA A 41 10.03 10.80 -30.84
CA ALA A 41 10.94 10.54 -31.94
C ALA A 41 12.30 11.24 -31.70
N PRO A 42 13.44 10.65 -32.13
CA PRO A 42 14.73 11.31 -32.03
C PRO A 42 14.99 12.17 -33.27
N ALA A 43 15.25 13.47 -33.08
CA ALA A 43 15.92 14.30 -34.07
C ALA A 43 17.05 15.08 -33.39
N ARG A 44 18.28 14.61 -33.66
CA ARG A 44 19.58 15.30 -33.67
C ARG A 44 19.46 16.50 -34.64
N THR A 45 20.02 17.70 -34.52
CA THR A 45 21.33 18.28 -34.10
C THR A 45 21.05 19.77 -33.74
N VAL A 46 21.85 20.56 -33.01
CA VAL A 46 23.16 21.21 -33.31
C VAL A 46 23.74 21.84 -31.98
N PRO A 47 24.92 22.50 -31.92
CA PRO A 47 25.91 22.23 -30.87
C PRO A 47 26.18 23.43 -29.91
N GLU A 48 27.05 23.17 -28.92
CA GLU A 48 28.06 24.10 -28.41
C GLU A 48 27.59 25.40 -27.71
N ALA A 49 27.54 25.37 -26.39
CA ALA A 49 28.22 26.35 -25.54
C ALA A 49 28.36 25.76 -24.13
N ALA A 50 29.58 25.32 -23.82
CA ALA A 50 30.05 25.18 -22.46
C ALA A 50 29.89 26.53 -21.73
N ASP A 51 29.43 26.50 -20.48
CA ASP A 51 29.70 27.49 -19.41
C ASP A 51 28.61 27.60 -18.33
N TYR A 52 27.94 26.49 -17.98
CA TYR A 52 27.15 26.42 -16.73
C TYR A 52 27.54 25.27 -15.80
N LEU A 53 28.75 24.72 -15.97
CA LEU A 53 29.31 23.70 -15.06
C LEU A 53 29.97 24.33 -13.82
N LYS A 54 29.23 25.12 -13.01
CA LYS A 54 29.68 25.43 -11.64
C LYS A 54 28.65 26.01 -10.67
N SER A 55 27.39 25.56 -10.67
CA SER A 55 26.49 25.69 -9.50
C SER A 55 25.13 25.01 -9.76
N SER A 56 25.07 23.68 -9.69
CA SER A 56 23.86 22.90 -9.39
C SER A 56 24.22 21.42 -9.40
N SER A 57 24.97 21.00 -8.40
CA SER A 57 25.17 19.57 -8.11
C SER A 57 24.05 19.08 -7.18
N GLN A 58 22.76 19.25 -7.53
CA GLN A 58 21.68 18.60 -6.78
C GLN A 58 20.31 18.56 -7.51
N ALA A 59 20.26 17.98 -8.69
CA ALA A 59 18.99 17.49 -9.26
C ALA A 59 19.27 16.38 -10.27
N LYS A 60 19.62 15.19 -9.77
CA LYS A 60 19.57 13.97 -10.56
C LYS A 60 18.20 13.35 -10.31
N ASP A 61 17.21 13.80 -11.09
CA ASP A 61 15.91 13.16 -11.27
C ASP A 61 16.10 11.81 -11.97
N GLY A 62 16.72 10.87 -11.28
CA GLY A 62 16.23 9.51 -11.32
C GLY A 62 15.04 9.50 -10.40
N ALA A 63 13.83 9.47 -10.97
CA ALA A 63 12.63 9.07 -10.25
C ALA A 63 12.80 7.61 -9.82
N GLU A 64 13.65 7.40 -8.82
CA GLU A 64 13.53 6.29 -7.92
C GLU A 64 12.10 6.41 -7.39
N PHE A 65 11.23 5.55 -7.91
CA PHE A 65 9.98 5.23 -7.24
C PHE A 65 10.39 4.63 -5.89
N VAL A 66 10.80 5.49 -4.96
CA VAL A 66 10.82 5.19 -3.55
C VAL A 66 9.35 5.07 -3.25
N PRO A 67 8.80 3.86 -3.08
CA PRO A 67 7.41 3.78 -2.71
C PRO A 67 7.28 4.55 -1.39
N ALA A 68 6.34 5.48 -1.33
CA ALA A 68 6.09 6.34 -0.17
C ALA A 68 5.53 5.54 1.04
N PHE A 69 6.08 4.36 1.31
CA PHE A 69 5.72 3.44 2.37
C PHE A 69 6.80 3.37 3.45
N SER A 70 7.46 4.48 3.78
CA SER A 70 7.72 4.70 5.21
C SER A 70 6.34 4.93 5.86
N THR A 71 5.63 3.81 6.04
CA THR A 71 4.28 3.78 6.58
C THR A 71 4.46 4.10 8.04
N ALA A 72 4.14 5.34 8.42
CA ALA A 72 4.03 5.72 9.81
C ALA A 72 3.28 4.61 10.58
N PRO A 73 3.78 4.15 11.72
CA PRO A 73 3.12 3.14 12.54
C PRO A 73 1.67 3.51 12.82
N ASP A 74 0.79 2.51 12.84
CA ASP A 74 -0.60 2.74 13.19
C ASP A 74 -0.75 3.10 14.69
N PRO A 75 -1.59 4.10 15.04
CA PRO A 75 -1.76 4.53 16.44
C PRO A 75 -2.27 3.43 17.38
N ASP A 76 -3.18 2.58 16.89
CA ASP A 76 -3.72 1.49 17.69
C ASP A 76 -2.64 0.43 17.93
N TRP A 77 -1.85 0.15 16.90
CA TRP A 77 -0.72 -0.78 17.01
C TRP A 77 0.34 -0.28 17.99
N LEU A 78 0.75 0.99 17.90
CA LEU A 78 1.81 1.51 18.77
C LEU A 78 1.44 1.40 20.26
N LEU A 79 0.20 1.75 20.62
CA LEU A 79 -0.30 1.60 21.99
C LEU A 79 -0.43 0.14 22.42
N SER A 80 -0.73 -0.78 21.50
CA SER A 80 -0.69 -2.22 21.80
C SER A 80 0.73 -2.70 22.17
N GLN A 81 1.77 -2.01 21.69
CA GLN A 81 3.18 -2.31 21.96
C GLN A 81 3.73 -1.58 23.19
N ARG A 82 2.90 -0.92 24.01
CA ARG A 82 3.34 -0.12 25.17
C ARG A 82 4.33 -0.85 26.09
N THR A 83 4.07 -2.13 26.39
CA THR A 83 4.95 -2.95 27.23
C THR A 83 6.24 -3.33 26.51
N ALA A 84 6.16 -3.67 25.23
CA ALA A 84 7.31 -4.05 24.42
C ALA A 84 8.27 -2.87 24.15
N LEU A 85 7.74 -1.65 24.08
CA LEU A 85 8.50 -0.41 23.93
C LEU A 85 8.89 0.21 25.28
N ALA A 86 8.53 -0.42 26.40
CA ALA A 86 8.76 0.09 27.75
C ALA A 86 8.30 1.55 27.91
N LEU A 87 7.11 1.89 27.41
CA LEU A 87 6.54 3.23 27.55
C LEU A 87 6.20 3.49 29.02
N ASN A 88 6.60 4.64 29.54
CA ASN A 88 6.19 5.05 30.87
C ASN A 88 4.72 5.51 30.90
N ALA A 89 4.17 5.70 32.10
CA ALA A 89 2.76 6.06 32.27
C ALA A 89 2.41 7.44 31.65
N GLU A 90 3.33 8.39 31.71
CA GLU A 90 3.13 9.74 31.16
C GLU A 90 3.11 9.72 29.62
N GLN A 91 4.09 9.04 28.99
CA GLN A 91 4.16 8.80 27.56
C GLN A 91 2.88 8.12 27.07
N THR A 92 2.42 7.09 27.79
CA THR A 92 1.19 6.36 27.45
C THR A 92 -0.02 7.29 27.45
N ARG A 93 -0.22 8.08 28.51
CA ARG A 93 -1.32 9.06 28.59
C ARG A 93 -1.28 10.10 27.47
N LYS A 94 -0.09 10.63 27.15
CA LYS A 94 0.10 11.58 26.05
C LYS A 94 -0.17 10.94 24.68
N MET A 95 0.24 9.69 24.47
CA MET A 95 -0.06 8.98 23.22
C MET A 95 -1.55 8.65 23.08
N GLU A 96 -2.23 8.30 24.18
CA GLU A 96 -3.68 8.07 24.19
C GLU A 96 -4.46 9.35 23.84
N SER A 97 -4.04 10.51 24.35
CA SER A 97 -4.67 11.79 24.01
C SER A 97 -4.44 12.17 22.55
N LEU A 98 -3.22 11.99 22.02
CA LEU A 98 -2.92 12.18 20.59
C LEU A 98 -3.75 11.24 19.70
N ARG A 99 -3.86 9.96 20.07
CA ARG A 99 -4.69 8.98 19.37
C ARG A 99 -6.16 9.38 19.38
N ALA A 100 -6.71 9.79 20.53
CA ALA A 100 -8.10 10.21 20.64
C ALA A 100 -8.38 11.44 19.76
N ARG A 101 -7.44 12.39 19.69
CA ARG A 101 -7.52 13.54 18.78
C ARG A 101 -7.53 13.10 17.32
N TRP A 102 -6.55 12.29 16.91
CA TRP A 102 -6.46 11.76 15.55
C TRP A 102 -7.71 10.97 15.13
N GLN A 103 -8.27 10.15 16.04
CA GLN A 103 -9.51 9.41 15.79
C GLN A 103 -10.69 10.35 15.56
N ARG A 104 -10.82 11.44 16.33
CA ARG A 104 -11.88 12.44 16.10
C ARG A 104 -11.70 13.13 14.75
N GLU A 105 -10.50 13.62 14.46
CA GLU A 105 -10.19 14.38 13.24
C GLU A 105 -10.41 13.56 11.97
N THR A 106 -10.04 12.27 12.00
CA THR A 106 -10.11 11.40 10.82
C THR A 106 -11.39 10.55 10.75
N ARG A 107 -12.31 10.68 11.71
CA ARG A 107 -13.55 9.89 11.77
C ARG A 107 -14.37 10.04 10.48
N ALA A 108 -14.54 11.27 10.01
CA ALA A 108 -15.29 11.57 8.79
C ALA A 108 -14.63 10.94 7.56
N SER A 109 -13.32 11.17 7.37
CA SER A 109 -12.56 10.61 6.23
C SER A 109 -12.56 9.09 6.21
N ARG A 110 -12.49 8.42 7.38
CA ARG A 110 -12.60 6.95 7.46
C ARG A 110 -13.98 6.45 7.07
N ALA A 111 -15.03 7.12 7.54
CA ALA A 111 -16.40 6.77 7.16
C ALA A 111 -16.63 6.97 5.65
N MET A 112 -16.08 8.03 5.08
CA MET A 112 -16.11 8.27 3.62
C MET A 112 -15.34 7.19 2.85
N LEU A 113 -14.13 6.84 3.32
CA LEU A 113 -13.32 5.79 2.69
C LEU A 113 -14.05 4.45 2.73
N ALA A 114 -14.59 4.06 3.88
CA ALA A 114 -15.34 2.81 4.02
C ALA A 114 -16.52 2.74 3.04
N ARG A 115 -17.32 3.81 2.95
CA ARG A 115 -18.44 3.89 1.99
C ARG A 115 -17.97 3.84 0.54
N ALA A 116 -16.90 4.56 0.21
CA ALA A 116 -16.33 4.60 -1.14
C ALA A 116 -15.77 3.23 -1.55
N SER A 117 -15.07 2.54 -0.64
CA SER A 117 -14.55 1.19 -0.85
C SER A 117 -15.66 0.17 -1.02
N GLU A 118 -16.68 0.17 -0.16
CA GLU A 118 -17.85 -0.72 -0.31
C GLU A 118 -18.57 -0.48 -1.63
N GLN A 119 -18.75 0.78 -2.03
CA GLN A 119 -19.40 1.12 -3.29
C GLN A 119 -18.57 0.62 -4.47
N PHE A 120 -17.26 0.87 -4.46
CA PHE A 120 -16.34 0.37 -5.47
C PHE A 120 -16.38 -1.16 -5.58
N GLU A 121 -16.43 -1.88 -4.46
CA GLU A 121 -16.57 -3.35 -4.46
C GLU A 121 -17.90 -3.82 -5.04
N ARG A 122 -19.01 -3.16 -4.71
CA ARG A 122 -20.34 -3.47 -5.28
C ARG A 122 -20.34 -3.25 -6.79
N ASP A 123 -19.81 -2.11 -7.22
CA ASP A 123 -19.71 -1.74 -8.64
C ASP A 123 -18.89 -2.78 -9.40
N MET A 124 -17.71 -3.13 -8.89
CA MET A 124 -16.83 -4.16 -9.46
C MET A 124 -17.51 -5.53 -9.59
N LYS A 125 -18.33 -5.95 -8.62
CA LYS A 125 -19.11 -7.20 -8.70
C LYS A 125 -20.20 -7.12 -9.76
N SER A 126 -20.82 -5.94 -9.90
CA SER A 126 -21.90 -5.70 -10.85
C SER A 126 -21.46 -5.30 -12.25
N ILE A 127 -20.15 -5.15 -12.55
CA ILE A 127 -19.63 -4.80 -13.90
C ILE A 127 -20.18 -5.74 -15.00
N LYS A 128 -20.47 -7.00 -14.65
CA LYS A 128 -21.04 -7.98 -15.60
C LYS A 128 -22.56 -7.83 -15.80
N GLU A 129 -23.26 -7.23 -14.83
CA GLU A 129 -24.73 -7.15 -14.78
C GLU A 129 -25.25 -5.74 -15.06
N ARG A 130 -24.44 -4.71 -14.79
CA ARG A 130 -24.73 -3.29 -15.02
C ARG A 130 -23.65 -2.73 -15.95
N ALA A 131 -24.08 -1.93 -16.92
CA ALA A 131 -23.22 -1.19 -17.83
C ALA A 131 -22.54 0.00 -17.11
N ILE A 132 -21.86 -0.25 -15.99
CA ILE A 132 -20.99 0.74 -15.36
C ILE A 132 -19.89 1.04 -16.35
N THR A 133 -19.75 2.31 -16.69
CA THR A 133 -18.79 2.75 -17.70
C THR A 133 -17.39 2.80 -17.10
N LEU A 134 -16.37 2.57 -17.94
CA LEU A 134 -14.97 2.67 -17.51
C LEU A 134 -14.62 4.04 -16.89
N PRO A 135 -15.12 5.19 -17.39
CA PRO A 135 -14.91 6.49 -16.75
C PRO A 135 -15.47 6.57 -15.32
N GLU A 136 -16.66 6.04 -15.07
CA GLU A 136 -17.25 6.01 -13.72
C GLU A 136 -16.40 5.19 -12.76
N LEU A 137 -15.90 4.04 -13.21
CA LEU A 137 -15.01 3.20 -12.40
C LEU A 137 -13.72 3.94 -12.03
N GLN A 138 -13.15 4.69 -12.98
CA GLN A 138 -11.94 5.48 -12.78
C GLN A 138 -12.14 6.62 -11.78
N GLU A 139 -13.29 7.31 -11.85
CA GLU A 139 -13.65 8.36 -10.90
C GLU A 139 -13.74 7.79 -9.47
N ARG A 140 -14.43 6.65 -9.30
CA ARG A 140 -14.54 5.98 -8.00
C ARG A 140 -13.19 5.52 -7.46
N ALA A 141 -12.33 4.95 -8.31
CA ALA A 141 -10.98 4.56 -7.92
C ALA A 141 -10.13 5.75 -7.49
N THR A 142 -10.30 6.90 -8.14
CA THR A 142 -9.62 8.15 -7.80
C THR A 142 -10.04 8.62 -6.41
N SER A 143 -11.36 8.64 -6.13
CA SER A 143 -11.88 9.03 -4.82
C SER A 143 -11.34 8.16 -3.67
N VAL A 144 -11.32 6.84 -3.85
CA VAL A 144 -10.73 5.90 -2.86
C VAL A 144 -9.25 6.17 -2.65
N THR A 145 -8.51 6.44 -3.72
CA THR A 145 -7.07 6.73 -3.68
C THR A 145 -6.78 8.03 -2.93
N GLU A 146 -7.53 9.09 -3.21
CA GLU A 146 -7.38 10.39 -2.54
C GLU A 146 -7.68 10.31 -1.04
N LEU A 147 -8.80 9.68 -0.66
CA LEU A 147 -9.16 9.48 0.75
C LEU A 147 -8.10 8.64 1.49
N SER A 148 -7.57 7.60 0.84
CA SER A 148 -6.48 6.78 1.39
C SER A 148 -5.21 7.60 1.59
N ARG A 149 -4.87 8.48 0.64
CA ARG A 149 -3.70 9.37 0.72
C ARG A 149 -3.85 10.39 1.86
N GLN A 150 -5.03 10.99 2.01
CA GLN A 150 -5.33 11.91 3.11
C GLN A 150 -5.17 11.23 4.47
N LEU A 151 -5.71 10.02 4.63
CA LEU A 151 -5.55 9.25 5.87
C LEU A 151 -4.10 8.85 6.14
N ALA A 152 -3.34 8.49 5.11
CA ALA A 152 -1.91 8.21 5.24
C ALA A 152 -1.13 9.47 5.68
N GLN A 153 -1.46 10.64 5.13
CA GLN A 153 -0.87 11.92 5.56
C GLN A 153 -1.22 12.24 7.02
N ALA A 154 -2.49 12.10 7.42
CA ALA A 154 -2.90 12.29 8.81
C ALA A 154 -2.18 11.33 9.78
N ARG A 155 -1.96 10.07 9.36
CA ARG A 155 -1.17 9.11 10.14
C ARG A 155 0.29 9.54 10.27
N ARG A 156 0.91 10.07 9.20
CA ARG A 156 2.29 10.60 9.26
C ARG A 156 2.41 11.80 10.18
N ALA A 157 1.44 12.73 10.14
CA ALA A 157 1.41 13.87 11.04
C ALA A 157 1.32 13.41 12.51
N TRP A 158 0.40 12.49 12.81
CA TRP A 158 0.29 11.88 14.13
C TRP A 158 1.61 11.22 14.57
N TRP A 159 2.26 10.45 13.69
CA TRP A 159 3.53 9.80 14.02
C TRP A 159 4.65 10.80 14.28
N SER A 160 4.71 11.89 13.52
CA SER A 160 5.69 12.95 13.75
C SER A 160 5.58 13.50 15.17
N GLU A 161 4.36 13.80 15.64
CA GLU A 161 4.12 14.25 17.01
C GLU A 161 4.41 13.16 18.05
N ALA A 162 3.91 11.94 17.84
CA ALA A 162 4.08 10.82 18.75
C ALA A 162 5.57 10.44 18.91
N SER A 163 6.35 10.52 17.83
CA SER A 163 7.78 10.22 17.84
C SER A 163 8.58 11.19 18.70
N GLY A 164 8.10 12.43 18.88
CA GLY A 164 8.68 13.42 19.79
C GLY A 164 8.52 13.07 21.26
N LEU A 165 7.57 12.19 21.60
CA LEU A 165 7.37 11.67 22.96
C LEU A 165 8.26 10.46 23.28
N LEU A 166 8.83 9.83 22.25
CA LEU A 166 9.64 8.62 22.37
C LEU A 166 11.13 8.96 22.44
N SER A 167 11.88 8.14 23.17
CA SER A 167 13.33 8.14 23.04
C SER A 167 13.74 7.66 21.63
N VAL A 168 14.98 7.98 21.23
CA VAL A 168 15.53 7.55 19.94
C VAL A 168 15.50 6.02 19.81
N GLU A 169 15.87 5.30 20.87
CA GLU A 169 15.85 3.84 20.89
C GLU A 169 14.44 3.25 20.76
N GLN A 170 13.46 3.83 21.48
CA GLN A 170 12.06 3.42 21.40
C GLN A 170 11.50 3.63 19.99
N ARG A 171 11.82 4.77 19.37
CA ARG A 171 11.42 5.09 18.00
C ARG A 171 11.96 4.08 17.00
N GLN A 172 13.27 3.83 17.03
CA GLN A 172 13.90 2.85 16.14
C GLN A 172 13.33 1.45 16.35
N ARG A 173 13.08 1.06 17.60
CA ARG A 173 12.47 -0.25 17.91
C ARG A 173 11.06 -0.34 17.34
N ALA A 174 10.24 0.69 17.52
CA ALA A 174 8.89 0.74 16.97
C ALA A 174 8.91 0.64 15.44
N GLU A 175 9.78 1.38 14.76
CA GLU A 175 9.92 1.36 13.30
C GLU A 175 10.40 0.00 12.78
N ARG A 176 11.39 -0.62 13.43
CA ARG A 176 11.86 -1.97 13.06
C ARG A 176 10.76 -3.01 13.21
N GLU A 177 10.03 -2.97 14.32
CA GLU A 177 8.94 -3.91 14.61
C GLU A 177 7.77 -3.74 13.64
N TRP A 178 7.42 -2.49 13.32
CA TRP A 178 6.42 -2.17 12.32
C TRP A 178 6.84 -2.66 10.93
N ALA A 179 8.05 -2.32 10.50
CA ALA A 179 8.58 -2.73 9.20
C ALA A 179 8.65 -4.26 9.08
N ARG A 180 9.11 -4.95 10.13
CA ARG A 180 9.16 -6.42 10.15
C ARG A 180 7.77 -7.05 9.96
N ARG A 181 6.73 -6.47 10.56
CA ARG A 181 5.39 -7.05 10.54
C ARG A 181 4.60 -6.71 9.27
N PHE A 182 4.78 -5.50 8.73
CA PHE A 182 3.90 -4.97 7.70
C PHE A 182 4.61 -4.62 6.38
N LEU A 183 5.94 -4.52 6.38
CA LEU A 183 6.73 -4.17 5.18
C LEU A 183 7.67 -5.28 4.72
N ALA A 184 8.04 -6.22 5.58
CA ALA A 184 8.91 -7.32 5.20
C ALA A 184 8.20 -8.25 4.19
N PRO A 185 8.85 -8.57 3.05
CA PRO A 185 8.31 -9.57 2.14
C PRO A 185 8.24 -10.92 2.86
N PRO A 186 7.24 -11.76 2.57
CA PRO A 186 7.13 -13.08 3.18
C PRO A 186 8.44 -13.86 2.95
N PRO A 187 8.91 -14.65 3.93
CA PRO A 187 10.13 -15.42 3.77
C PRO A 187 10.00 -16.28 2.52
N ARG A 188 10.90 -16.07 1.55
CA ARG A 188 10.94 -16.88 0.34
C ARG A 188 11.12 -18.34 0.78
N ALA A 189 10.12 -19.18 0.51
CA ALA A 189 10.21 -20.60 0.76
C ALA A 189 11.49 -21.12 0.08
N LYS A 190 12.49 -21.51 0.87
CA LYS A 190 13.69 -22.16 0.34
C LYS A 190 13.19 -23.43 -0.36
N LYS A 191 13.36 -23.50 -1.68
CA LYS A 191 13.17 -24.75 -2.43
C LYS A 191 14.19 -25.75 -1.87
N THR A 192 13.76 -26.57 -0.92
CA THR A 192 14.42 -27.83 -0.60
C THR A 192 14.25 -28.73 -1.81
N GLY A 193 15.22 -28.64 -2.71
CA GLY A 193 15.26 -29.34 -3.97
C GLY A 193 16.69 -29.45 -4.42
N ASP A 194 17.53 -30.00 -3.55
CA ASP A 194 18.76 -30.67 -3.96
C ASP A 194 18.86 -31.96 -3.15
N THR A 195 18.28 -33.01 -3.70
CA THR A 195 18.63 -34.40 -3.41
C THR A 195 18.97 -34.98 -4.76
N LYS A 196 20.27 -35.05 -5.03
CA LYS A 196 20.86 -35.91 -6.04
C LYS A 196 21.86 -36.81 -5.35
#